data_AF-A0A2P9F2U6-F1
#
_entry.id   AF-A0A2P9F2U6-F1
#
_cell.length_a   1.000
_cell.length_b   1.000
_cell.length_c   1.000
_cell.angle_alpha   90.00
_cell.angle_beta   90.00
_cell.angle_gamma   90.00
#
_symmetry.space_group_name_H-M   'P 1'
#
loop_
_entity.id
_entity.type
_entity.pdbx_description
1 polymer ?
#
loop_
_entity_poly.entity_id
_entity_poly.type
_entity_poly.pdbx_seq_one_letter_code
_entity_poly.pdbx_strand_id
1 'polypeptide(L)'
;MDRGTRHTELIDGALVFMASPQRSWHGRLVTSLTTMLMAAATAGFEVEREMTIRIDERNRPEPDLVVTTAPYDPDRTWYAPGR
;
A
#
# COMPACT_ATOMS: atom_id res chain seq x y z
N MET A 1 -0.50 25.04 9.89
CA MET A 1 0.72 24.20 9.91
C MET A 1 0.29 22.83 9.40
N ASP A 2 0.47 22.60 8.11
CA ASP A 2 0.02 21.37 7.43
C ASP A 2 1.00 20.23 7.78
N ARG A 3 0.61 19.37 8.73
CA ARG A 3 1.32 18.13 9.03
C ARG A 3 0.66 17.03 8.21
N GLY A 4 1.05 16.92 6.94
CA GLY A 4 0.78 15.72 6.16
C GLY A 4 1.25 14.48 6.94
N THR A 5 0.50 13.38 6.84
CA THR A 5 0.88 12.09 7.40
C THR A 5 2.28 11.71 6.90
N ARG A 6 3.19 11.44 7.83
CA ARG A 6 4.56 11.01 7.50
C ARG A 6 4.52 9.54 7.16
N HIS A 7 4.42 9.24 5.88
CA HIS A 7 4.65 7.88 5.40
C HIS A 7 6.13 7.55 5.53
N THR A 8 6.46 6.42 6.16
CA THR A 8 7.83 5.98 6.40
C THR A 8 8.02 4.58 5.86
N GLU A 9 8.88 4.43 4.87
CA GLU A 9 9.18 3.14 4.26
C GLU A 9 10.61 2.72 4.61
N LEU A 10 10.86 1.41 4.70
CA LEU A 10 12.22 0.87 4.80
C LEU A 10 12.66 0.38 3.42
N ILE A 11 13.65 1.04 2.81
CA ILE A 11 14.17 0.69 1.48
C ILE A 11 15.69 0.54 1.56
N ASP A 12 16.24 -0.60 1.16
CA ASP A 12 17.67 -0.93 1.24
C ASP A 12 18.29 -0.68 2.63
N GLY A 13 17.50 -0.85 3.70
CA GLY A 13 17.91 -0.61 5.08
C GLY A 13 17.88 0.87 5.51
N ALA A 14 17.43 1.79 4.66
CA ALA A 14 17.25 3.19 4.99
C ALA A 14 15.76 3.51 5.22
N LEU A 15 15.49 4.38 6.21
CA LEU A 15 14.15 4.94 6.41
C LEU A 15 13.93 6.11 5.45
N VAL A 16 12.99 5.94 4.52
CA VAL A 16 12.56 6.95 3.57
C VAL A 16 11.31 7.62 4.11
N PHE A 17 11.39 8.92 4.37
CA PHE A 17 10.27 9.70 4.86
C PHE A 17 9.67 10.53 3.73
N MET A 18 8.43 10.26 3.35
CA MET A 18 7.71 11.16 2.46
C MET A 18 7.17 12.34 3.26
N ALA A 19 7.85 13.49 3.11
CA ALA A 19 7.56 14.71 3.87
C ALA A 19 6.64 15.70 3.12
N SER A 20 6.23 15.41 1.89
CA SER A 20 5.38 16.31 1.12
C SER A 20 3.90 16.02 1.33
N PRO A 21 3.04 17.05 1.51
CA PRO A 21 1.60 16.88 1.46
C PRO A 21 1.19 16.20 0.15
N GLN A 22 0.41 15.11 0.25
CA GLN A 22 -0.15 14.48 -0.93
C GLN A 22 -1.05 15.47 -1.66
N ARG A 23 -0.84 15.61 -2.97
CA ARG A 23 -1.69 16.50 -3.79
C ARG A 23 -3.09 15.88 -3.87
N SER A 24 -4.14 16.72 -3.92
CA SER A 24 -5.52 16.24 -3.95
C SER A 24 -5.84 15.28 -5.10
N TRP A 25 -5.12 15.36 -6.23
CA TRP A 25 -5.27 14.43 -7.35
C TRP A 25 -4.75 13.02 -7.03
N HIS A 26 -3.76 12.87 -6.14
CA HIS A 26 -3.22 11.56 -5.75
C HIS A 26 -4.31 10.72 -5.08
N GLY A 27 -4.95 11.27 -4.05
CA GLY A 27 -6.04 10.59 -3.35
C GLY A 27 -7.24 10.28 -4.25
N ARG A 28 -7.55 11.14 -5.23
CA ARG A 28 -8.58 10.87 -6.24
C ARG A 28 -8.20 9.68 -7.12
N LEU A 29 -6.96 9.66 -7.61
CA LEU A 29 -6.46 8.58 -8.47
C LEU A 29 -6.43 7.24 -7.74
N VAL A 30 -5.86 7.19 -6.52
CA VAL A 30 -5.82 5.96 -5.71
C VAL A 30 -7.24 5.45 -5.44
N THR A 31 -8.18 6.34 -5.09
CA THR A 31 -9.59 5.95 -4.87
C THR A 31 -10.25 5.39 -6.11
N SER A 32 -10.15 6.07 -7.25
CA SER A 32 -10.71 5.57 -8.51
C SER A 32 -10.10 4.23 -8.92
N LEU A 33 -8.77 4.08 -8.79
CA LEU A 33 -8.09 2.84 -9.13
C LEU A 33 -8.48 1.69 -8.19
N THR A 34 -8.64 1.95 -6.89
CA THR A 34 -9.15 0.97 -5.93
C THR A 34 -10.51 0.43 -6.40
N THR A 35 -11.47 1.32 -6.65
CA THR A 35 -12.82 0.93 -7.06
C THR A 35 -12.82 0.16 -8.36
N MET A 36 -12.01 0.59 -9.35
CA MET A 36 -11.91 -0.10 -10.63
C MET A 36 -11.28 -1.48 -10.51
N LEU A 37 -10.22 -1.63 -9.72
CA LEU A 37 -9.58 -2.93 -9.50
C LEU A 37 -10.49 -3.89 -8.74
N MET A 38 -11.19 -3.42 -7.70
CA MET A 38 -12.18 -4.24 -6.97
C MET A 38 -13.30 -4.71 -7.90
N ALA A 39 -13.78 -3.85 -8.81
CA ALA A 39 -14.81 -4.21 -9.77
C ALA A 39 -14.32 -5.18 -10.85
N ALA A 40 -13.03 -5.12 -11.21
CA ALA A 40 -12.42 -5.98 -12.23
C ALA A 40 -11.85 -7.30 -11.65
N ALA A 41 -11.64 -7.39 -10.34
CA ALA A 41 -11.05 -8.54 -9.68
C ALA A 41 -11.92 -9.79 -9.87
N THR A 42 -11.30 -10.86 -10.37
CA THR A 42 -11.93 -12.19 -10.41
C THR A 42 -11.84 -12.85 -9.04
N ALA A 43 -12.66 -13.89 -8.81
CA ALA A 43 -12.61 -14.67 -7.56
C ALA A 43 -11.17 -15.11 -7.22
N GLY A 44 -10.79 -14.97 -5.95
CA GLY A 44 -9.46 -15.31 -5.45
C GLY A 44 -8.43 -14.17 -5.51
N PHE A 45 -8.83 -12.96 -5.90
CA PHE A 45 -8.02 -11.74 -5.75
C PHE A 45 -8.69 -10.75 -4.79
N GLU A 46 -7.86 -10.14 -3.95
CA GLU A 46 -8.21 -9.05 -3.04
C GLU A 46 -7.42 -7.78 -3.42
N VAL A 47 -8.00 -6.62 -3.14
CA VAL A 47 -7.39 -5.30 -3.38
C VAL A 47 -7.35 -4.54 -2.06
N GLU A 48 -6.15 -4.25 -1.57
CA GLU A 48 -5.92 -3.52 -0.32
C GLU A 48 -5.18 -2.20 -0.57
N ARG A 49 -5.22 -1.29 0.40
CA ARG A 49 -4.60 0.03 0.36
C ARG A 49 -3.65 0.22 1.52
N GLU A 50 -2.55 0.95 1.30
CA GLU A 50 -1.66 1.44 2.37
C GLU A 50 -1.17 0.31 3.31
N MET A 51 -0.86 -0.86 2.74
CA MET A 51 -0.41 -2.06 3.47
C MET A 51 1.08 -2.31 3.29
N THR A 52 1.79 -2.61 4.37
CA THR A 52 3.22 -2.95 4.31
C THR A 52 3.46 -4.26 3.57
N ILE A 53 4.43 -4.28 2.64
CA ILE A 53 4.95 -5.50 2.04
C ILE A 53 6.33 -5.77 2.62
N ARG A 54 6.49 -6.84 3.41
CA ARG A 54 7.77 -7.24 3.98
C ARG A 54 8.52 -8.15 3.02
N ILE A 55 9.34 -7.55 2.16
CA ILE A 55 10.19 -8.26 1.19
C ILE A 55 11.30 -9.01 1.92
N ASP A 56 12.04 -8.30 2.77
CA ASP A 56 13.12 -8.86 3.59
C ASP A 56 13.36 -7.99 4.85
N GLU A 57 14.47 -8.19 5.55
CA GLU A 57 14.85 -7.42 6.74
C GLU A 57 15.14 -5.95 6.45
N ARG A 58 15.47 -5.62 5.20
CA ARG A 58 15.91 -4.30 4.73
C ARG A 58 14.89 -3.60 3.83
N ASN A 59 13.79 -4.26 3.49
CA ASN A 59 12.81 -3.79 2.53
C ASN A 59 11.38 -4.04 3.05
N ARG A 60 10.72 -2.94 3.46
CA ARG A 60 9.32 -2.86 3.87
C ARG A 60 8.64 -1.64 3.24
N PRO A 61 8.41 -1.64 1.91
CA PRO A 61 7.60 -0.62 1.26
C PRO A 61 6.15 -0.70 1.71
N GLU A 62 5.44 0.41 1.55
CA GLU A 62 4.00 0.52 1.80
C GLU A 62 3.34 1.17 0.57
N PRO A 63 3.07 0.39 -0.50
CA PRO A 63 2.47 0.93 -1.70
C PRO A 63 1.05 1.48 -1.45
N ASP A 64 0.64 2.43 -2.28
CA ASP A 64 -0.73 2.98 -2.24
C ASP A 64 -1.81 1.89 -2.42
N LEU A 65 -1.51 0.84 -3.21
CA LEU A 65 -2.39 -0.28 -3.51
C LEU A 65 -1.63 -1.61 -3.58
N VAL A 66 -2.28 -2.69 -3.13
CA VAL A 66 -1.82 -4.08 -3.26
C VAL A 66 -2.93 -4.91 -3.87
N VAL A 67 -2.62 -5.67 -4.92
CA VAL A 67 -3.49 -6.74 -5.43
C VAL A 67 -2.86 -8.08 -5.02
N THR A 68 -3.63 -8.95 -4.40
CA THR A 68 -3.11 -10.16 -3.77
C THR A 68 -4.07 -11.33 -3.93
N THR A 69 -3.56 -12.55 -3.90
CA THR A 69 -4.39 -13.77 -3.83
C THR A 69 -4.58 -14.27 -2.40
N ALA A 70 -3.96 -13.61 -1.42
CA ALA A 70 -4.16 -13.96 -0.03
C ALA A 70 -5.58 -13.55 0.38
N PRO A 71 -6.31 -14.41 1.13
CA PRO A 71 -7.68 -14.10 1.54
C PRO A 71 -7.69 -12.90 2.48
N TYR A 72 -8.81 -12.15 2.45
CA TYR A 72 -9.06 -11.07 3.40
C TYR A 72 -8.89 -11.55 4.84
N ASP A 73 -8.16 -10.75 5.63
CA ASP A 73 -7.92 -10.97 7.04
C ASP A 73 -7.92 -9.60 7.74
N PRO A 74 -8.93 -9.31 8.59
CA PRO A 74 -9.07 -8.01 9.22
C PRO A 74 -7.93 -7.65 10.18
N ASP A 75 -7.19 -8.63 10.69
CA ASP A 75 -6.09 -8.43 11.64
C ASP A 75 -4.71 -8.39 10.94
N ARG A 76 -4.70 -8.47 9.60
CA ARG A 76 -3.46 -8.45 8.81
C ARG A 76 -2.80 -7.07 8.91
N THR A 77 -1.51 -7.08 9.21
CA THR A 77 -0.69 -5.86 9.30
C THR A 77 0.39 -5.77 8.23
N TRP A 78 0.67 -6.84 7.48
CA TRP A 78 1.62 -6.85 6.38
C TRP A 78 1.40 -8.04 5.43
N TYR A 79 1.97 -7.95 4.22
CA TYR A 79 2.03 -9.01 3.22
C TYR A 79 3.47 -9.49 3.01
N ALA A 80 3.67 -10.79 2.80
CA ALA A 80 4.89 -11.29 2.20
C ALA A 80 4.87 -11.02 0.69
N PRO A 81 6.03 -10.85 0.02
CA PRO A 81 6.07 -10.81 -1.43
C PRO A 81 5.43 -12.08 -2.00
N GLY A 82 4.68 -11.93 -3.10
CA GLY A 82 4.18 -13.06 -3.86
C GLY A 82 5.34 -13.97 -4.28
N ARG A 83 5.07 -15.28 -4.32
CA ARG A 83 5.95 -16.22 -5.01
C ARG A 83 5.74 -16.15 -6.51
#